data_AF-A0A3B8I362-F1
#
_entry.id   AF-A0A3B8I362-F1
#
_cell.length_a   1.000
_cell.length_b   1.000
_cell.length_c   1.000
_cell.angle_alpha   90.00
_cell.angle_beta   90.00
_cell.angle_gamma   90.00
#
_symmetry.space_group_name_H-M   'P 1'
#
loop_
_entity.id
_entity.type
_entity.pdbx_description
1 polymer ?
#
loop_
_entity_poly.entity_id
_entity_poly.type
_entity_poly.pdbx_seq_one_letter_code
_entity_poly.pdbx_strand_id
1 'polypeptide(L)'
;MNEDLKISLVYYNSPDLGEQWLDFFQNEDNVEVIEGDIFEIRADAIVSPGNSLGYRDGGLDLLISKKIGWEIQTKLKKHIPSTDLKELLVGQAISIESEMVIVICAPTMRVPTSEGIPNSVNAYLAMKAILIEASKNTRVNSIAIPGLCTETARMPAYVAAKQMKAAYDEVINGIQPEFPLYLDALKYHNNLKRNKN
;
A
#
# COMPACT_ATOMS: atom_id res chain seq x y z
N MET A 1 -11.89 -6.55 13.68
CA MET A 1 -10.64 -6.36 12.92
C MET A 1 -9.50 -6.77 13.83
N ASN A 2 -8.36 -7.18 13.30
CA ASN A 2 -7.19 -7.41 14.15
C ASN A 2 -6.71 -6.06 14.72
N GLU A 3 -7.07 -5.75 15.96
CA GLU A 3 -6.72 -4.47 16.62
C GLU A 3 -5.22 -4.40 16.99
N ASP A 4 -4.51 -5.54 16.93
CA ASP A 4 -3.09 -5.68 17.30
C ASP A 4 -2.15 -5.80 16.07
N LEU A 5 -2.59 -5.37 14.88
CA LEU A 5 -1.79 -5.46 13.66
C LEU A 5 -0.50 -4.62 13.78
N LYS A 6 0.66 -5.29 13.72
CA LYS A 6 1.98 -4.65 13.66
C LYS A 6 2.31 -4.27 12.22
N ILE A 7 2.79 -3.06 12.00
CA ILE A 7 3.07 -2.53 10.67
C ILE A 7 4.53 -2.09 10.60
N SER A 8 5.29 -2.67 9.68
CA SER A 8 6.62 -2.20 9.32
C SER A 8 6.53 -1.42 8.02
N LEU A 9 6.74 -0.10 8.06
CA LEU A 9 6.90 0.74 6.89
C LEU A 9 8.36 0.68 6.45
N VAL A 10 8.61 0.04 5.32
CA VAL A 10 9.97 -0.29 4.86
C VAL A 10 10.32 0.55 3.65
N TYR A 11 11.40 1.33 3.75
CA TYR A 11 11.94 2.09 2.64
C TYR A 11 13.35 1.62 2.32
N TYR A 12 13.71 1.71 1.03
CA TYR A 12 15.04 1.37 0.55
C TYR A 12 15.55 2.52 -0.33
N ASN A 13 16.72 3.07 0.01
CA ASN A 13 17.37 4.13 -0.77
C ASN A 13 16.44 5.34 -1.07
N SER A 14 15.60 5.71 -0.09
CA SER A 14 14.65 6.82 -0.18
C SER A 14 14.54 7.53 1.18
N PRO A 15 15.61 8.22 1.63
CA PRO A 15 15.64 8.86 2.94
C PRO A 15 14.51 9.88 3.12
N ASP A 16 14.16 10.62 2.07
CA ASP A 16 13.03 11.56 2.09
C ASP A 16 11.73 10.87 2.53
N LEU A 17 11.45 9.66 2.02
CA LEU A 17 10.27 8.89 2.42
C LEU A 17 10.35 8.44 3.88
N GLY A 18 11.51 7.94 4.30
CA GLY A 18 11.77 7.57 5.68
C GLY A 18 11.51 8.73 6.65
N GLU A 19 12.04 9.91 6.34
CA GLU A 19 11.83 11.14 7.12
C GLU A 19 10.35 11.52 7.21
N GLN A 20 9.62 11.46 6.09
CA GLN A 20 8.19 11.79 6.12
C GLN A 20 7.39 10.74 6.91
N TRP A 21 7.71 9.45 6.79
CA TRP A 21 7.03 8.44 7.61
C TRP A 21 7.34 8.59 9.09
N LEU A 22 8.58 8.88 9.46
CA LEU A 22 8.93 9.16 10.85
C LEU A 22 8.10 10.33 11.40
N ASP A 23 7.90 11.41 10.63
CA ASP A 23 7.05 12.54 11.05
C ASP A 23 5.56 12.16 11.14
N PHE A 24 5.00 11.53 10.11
CA PHE A 24 3.57 11.21 10.05
C PHE A 24 3.13 10.10 11.02
N PHE A 25 4.03 9.18 11.37
CA PHE A 25 3.71 8.00 12.20
C PHE A 25 4.41 8.03 13.59
N GLN A 26 5.04 9.15 13.99
CA GLN A 26 5.78 9.25 15.27
C GLN A 26 4.99 8.88 16.54
N ASN A 27 3.65 8.93 16.51
CA ASN A 27 2.79 8.65 17.65
C ASN A 27 2.03 7.31 17.53
N GLU A 28 2.41 6.44 16.60
CA GLU A 28 1.71 5.18 16.33
C GLU A 28 2.52 3.99 16.86
N ASP A 29 2.14 3.48 18.03
CA ASP A 29 2.90 2.45 18.77
C ASP A 29 3.03 1.10 18.03
N ASN A 30 2.10 0.80 17.11
CA ASN A 30 2.10 -0.41 16.30
C ASN A 30 2.79 -0.23 14.93
N VAL A 31 3.37 0.94 14.66
CA VAL A 31 4.06 1.24 13.40
C VAL A 31 5.56 1.43 13.65
N GLU A 32 6.38 0.71 12.89
CA GLU A 32 7.84 0.86 12.86
C GLU A 32 8.27 1.32 11.47
N VAL A 33 9.18 2.31 11.41
CA VAL A 33 9.75 2.80 10.15
C VAL A 33 11.17 2.27 10.00
N ILE A 34 11.43 1.49 8.96
CA ILE A 34 12.67 0.72 8.79
C ILE A 34 13.32 1.06 7.45
N GLU A 35 14.60 1.46 7.48
CA GLU A 35 15.44 1.45 6.28
C GLU A 35 15.99 0.04 6.06
N GLY A 36 15.68 -0.58 4.92
CA GLY A 36 16.21 -1.92 4.64
C GLY A 36 15.57 -2.63 3.46
N ASP A 37 15.99 -3.88 3.26
CA ASP A 37 15.35 -4.79 2.33
C ASP A 37 14.07 -5.35 2.97
N ILE A 38 12.93 -5.09 2.33
CA ILE A 38 11.62 -5.58 2.76
C ILE A 38 11.55 -7.12 2.85
N PHE A 39 12.39 -7.84 2.10
CA PHE A 39 12.47 -9.31 2.17
C PHE A 39 13.18 -9.82 3.42
N GLU A 40 13.90 -8.97 4.15
CA GLU A 40 14.56 -9.31 5.42
C GLU A 40 13.66 -9.04 6.63
N ILE A 41 12.53 -8.37 6.43
CA ILE A 41 11.57 -8.07 7.49
C ILE A 41 10.74 -9.31 7.80
N ARG A 42 10.83 -9.76 9.05
CA ARG A 42 10.02 -10.87 9.54
C ARG A 42 8.59 -10.39 9.81
N ALA A 43 7.73 -10.54 8.82
CA ALA A 43 6.30 -10.26 8.90
C ALA A 43 5.48 -11.44 8.37
N ASP A 44 4.24 -11.58 8.83
CA ASP A 44 3.30 -12.59 8.33
C ASP A 44 2.85 -12.29 6.89
N ALA A 45 2.85 -11.01 6.53
CA ALA A 45 2.53 -10.54 5.19
C ALA A 45 3.52 -9.49 4.66
N ILE A 46 3.68 -9.46 3.34
CA ILE A 46 4.38 -8.41 2.58
C ILE A 46 3.44 -7.83 1.51
N VAL A 47 3.53 -6.53 1.27
CA VAL A 47 2.74 -5.86 0.23
C VAL A 47 3.46 -5.88 -1.13
N SER A 48 2.70 -6.21 -2.17
CA SER A 48 3.05 -6.05 -3.59
C SER A 48 2.26 -4.86 -4.17
N PRO A 49 2.88 -3.67 -4.27
CA PRO A 49 2.20 -2.43 -4.67
C PRO A 49 2.10 -2.26 -6.20
N GLY A 50 1.51 -3.26 -6.88
CA GLY A 50 1.60 -3.40 -8.34
C GLY A 50 0.54 -2.66 -9.17
N ASN A 51 0.12 -3.28 -10.26
CA ASN A 51 -0.87 -2.73 -11.21
C ASN A 51 -2.12 -3.61 -11.31
N SER A 52 -3.20 -3.03 -11.85
CA SER A 52 -4.50 -3.67 -11.93
C SER A 52 -4.60 -4.90 -12.84
N LEU A 53 -3.59 -5.14 -13.67
CA LEU A 53 -3.55 -6.26 -14.61
C LEU A 53 -2.68 -7.42 -14.11
N GLY A 54 -2.06 -7.29 -12.94
CA GLY A 54 -1.26 -8.35 -12.32
C GLY A 54 0.08 -8.62 -13.03
N TYR A 55 0.59 -7.67 -13.81
CA TYR A 55 1.97 -7.73 -14.32
C TYR A 55 2.97 -7.43 -13.20
N ARG A 56 4.12 -8.11 -13.20
CA ARG A 56 5.17 -7.97 -12.17
C ARG A 56 6.54 -7.86 -12.79
N ASP A 57 6.62 -7.02 -13.81
CA ASP A 57 7.74 -7.05 -14.76
C ASP A 57 8.83 -6.00 -14.41
N GLY A 58 8.66 -5.25 -13.31
CA GLY A 58 9.62 -4.25 -12.85
C GLY A 58 9.48 -3.88 -11.37
N GLY A 59 10.46 -3.12 -10.86
CA GLY A 59 10.49 -2.61 -9.48
C GLY A 59 10.44 -3.72 -8.42
N LEU A 60 9.82 -3.40 -7.29
CA LEU A 60 9.63 -4.34 -6.18
C LEU A 60 8.85 -5.60 -6.57
N ASP A 61 7.86 -5.51 -7.46
CA ASP A 61 7.05 -6.67 -7.86
C ASP A 61 7.88 -7.76 -8.56
N LEU A 62 8.86 -7.36 -9.37
CA LEU A 62 9.79 -8.31 -9.98
C LEU A 62 10.68 -8.97 -8.93
N LEU A 63 11.11 -8.22 -7.90
CA LEU A 63 11.89 -8.78 -6.80
C LEU A 63 11.05 -9.74 -5.96
N ILE A 64 9.78 -9.43 -5.71
CA ILE A 64 8.83 -10.34 -5.03
C ILE A 64 8.73 -11.66 -5.81
N SER A 65 8.53 -11.62 -7.13
CA SER A 65 8.47 -12.83 -7.96
C SER A 65 9.76 -13.64 -7.91
N LYS A 66 10.94 -12.98 -7.88
CA LYS A 66 12.26 -13.64 -7.81
C LYS A 66 12.56 -14.25 -6.45
N LYS A 67 12.16 -13.58 -5.35
CA LYS A 67 12.51 -13.96 -3.98
C LYS A 67 11.50 -14.89 -3.35
N ILE A 68 10.21 -14.64 -3.57
CA ILE A 68 9.11 -15.37 -2.92
C ILE A 68 8.55 -16.47 -3.83
N GLY A 69 8.48 -16.22 -5.15
CA GLY A 69 8.06 -17.22 -6.11
C GLY A 69 7.17 -16.67 -7.24
N TRP A 70 7.31 -17.27 -8.42
CA TRP A 70 6.51 -16.95 -9.60
C TRP A 70 5.07 -17.46 -9.51
N GLU A 71 4.74 -18.34 -8.54
CA GLU A 71 3.36 -18.78 -8.36
C GLU A 71 2.44 -17.62 -7.95
N ILE A 72 2.95 -16.55 -7.34
CA ILE A 72 2.11 -15.41 -6.98
C ILE A 72 1.53 -14.76 -8.24
N GLN A 73 2.35 -14.49 -9.26
CA GLN A 73 1.89 -13.93 -10.52
C GLN A 73 0.91 -14.90 -11.22
N THR A 74 1.21 -16.20 -11.19
CA THR A 74 0.33 -17.23 -11.77
C THR A 74 -1.04 -17.23 -11.10
N LYS A 75 -1.09 -17.22 -9.76
CA LYS A 75 -2.33 -17.16 -8.98
C LYS A 75 -3.10 -15.87 -9.26
N LEU A 76 -2.41 -14.73 -9.32
CA LEU A 76 -3.01 -13.43 -9.59
C LEU A 76 -3.60 -13.35 -11.01
N LYS A 77 -2.86 -13.80 -12.02
CA LYS A 77 -3.33 -13.86 -13.42
C LYS A 77 -4.44 -14.90 -13.65
N LYS A 78 -4.57 -15.92 -12.80
CA LYS A 78 -5.72 -16.82 -12.78
C LYS A 78 -6.93 -16.18 -12.10
N HIS A 79 -6.71 -15.45 -11.02
CA HIS A 79 -7.76 -14.83 -10.22
C HIS A 79 -8.41 -13.64 -10.93
N ILE A 80 -7.63 -12.69 -11.44
CA ILE A 80 -8.12 -11.44 -12.05
C ILE A 80 -9.20 -11.70 -13.12
N PRO A 81 -9.00 -12.59 -14.12
CA PRO A 81 -10.03 -12.88 -15.13
C PRO A 81 -11.29 -13.54 -14.57
N SER A 82 -11.26 -14.10 -13.36
CA SER A 82 -12.44 -14.69 -12.72
C SER A 82 -13.32 -13.66 -12.01
N THR A 83 -12.76 -12.51 -11.62
CA THR A 83 -13.49 -11.40 -11.00
C THR A 83 -14.46 -10.72 -11.98
N ASP A 84 -15.50 -10.04 -11.48
CA ASP A 84 -16.45 -9.32 -12.35
C ASP A 84 -15.79 -8.17 -13.12
N LEU A 85 -14.85 -7.47 -12.47
CA LEU A 85 -14.16 -6.32 -13.03
C LEU A 85 -13.07 -6.71 -14.04
N LYS A 86 -12.64 -7.98 -14.05
CA LYS A 86 -11.52 -8.49 -14.86
C LYS A 86 -10.20 -7.74 -14.64
N GLU A 87 -10.12 -6.99 -13.55
CA GLU A 87 -9.02 -6.18 -13.09
C GLU A 87 -9.07 -6.16 -11.55
N LEU A 88 -7.90 -6.08 -10.91
CA LEU A 88 -7.83 -5.72 -9.50
C LEU A 88 -7.69 -4.19 -9.46
N LEU A 89 -8.71 -3.43 -9.13
CA LEU A 89 -8.65 -1.96 -9.21
C LEU A 89 -7.85 -1.34 -8.05
N VAL A 90 -7.36 -0.12 -8.25
CA VAL A 90 -6.81 0.70 -7.15
C VAL A 90 -7.89 0.88 -6.09
N GLY A 91 -7.58 0.57 -4.83
CA GLY A 91 -8.56 0.48 -3.74
C GLY A 91 -9.11 -0.92 -3.49
N GLN A 92 -8.60 -1.94 -4.20
CA GLN A 92 -8.81 -3.35 -3.89
C GLN A 92 -7.49 -4.00 -3.49
N ALA A 93 -7.57 -5.09 -2.73
CA ALA A 93 -6.43 -5.91 -2.37
C ALA A 93 -6.84 -7.37 -2.29
N ILE A 94 -5.89 -8.27 -2.48
CA ILE A 94 -6.07 -9.71 -2.30
C ILE A 94 -4.83 -10.33 -1.67
N SER A 95 -5.05 -11.17 -0.65
CA SER A 95 -4.00 -12.03 -0.08
C SER A 95 -3.73 -13.24 -0.97
N ILE A 96 -2.47 -13.43 -1.37
CA ILE A 96 -2.01 -14.64 -2.05
C ILE A 96 -0.99 -15.35 -1.15
N GLU A 97 -1.27 -16.59 -0.78
CA GLU A 97 -0.35 -17.40 0.01
C GLU A 97 0.81 -17.92 -0.84
N SER A 98 2.03 -17.89 -0.30
CA SER A 98 3.18 -18.69 -0.72
C SER A 98 3.67 -19.57 0.42
N GLU A 99 4.70 -20.37 0.15
CA GLU A 99 5.40 -21.15 1.17
C GLU A 99 6.18 -20.27 2.17
N MET A 100 6.56 -19.05 1.78
CA MET A 100 7.39 -18.18 2.60
C MET A 100 6.59 -17.17 3.43
N VAL A 101 5.62 -16.49 2.81
CA VAL A 101 4.91 -15.35 3.39
C VAL A 101 3.61 -15.08 2.65
N ILE A 102 2.62 -14.46 3.29
CA ILE A 102 1.42 -13.99 2.60
C ILE A 102 1.79 -12.74 1.78
N VAL A 103 1.45 -12.72 0.49
CA VAL A 103 1.64 -11.53 -0.35
C VAL A 103 0.31 -10.83 -0.56
N ILE A 104 0.15 -9.65 0.03
CA ILE A 104 -1.02 -8.79 -0.20
C ILE A 104 -0.77 -7.99 -1.48
N CYS A 105 -1.49 -8.34 -2.53
CA CYS A 105 -1.41 -7.67 -3.83
C CYS A 105 -2.37 -6.48 -3.82
N ALA A 106 -1.85 -5.27 -3.91
CA ALA A 106 -2.63 -4.03 -3.82
C ALA A 106 -2.18 -3.05 -4.94
N PRO A 107 -2.99 -2.85 -5.98
CA PRO A 107 -2.64 -1.97 -7.09
C PRO A 107 -2.49 -0.52 -6.65
N THR A 108 -1.40 0.11 -7.08
CA THR A 108 -1.16 1.56 -6.95
C THR A 108 -1.46 2.31 -8.25
N MET A 109 -1.74 1.57 -9.32
CA MET A 109 -2.03 2.11 -10.65
C MET A 109 -2.79 1.09 -11.48
N ARG A 110 -3.51 1.56 -12.50
CA ARG A 110 -4.18 0.64 -13.44
C ARG A 110 -3.17 -0.06 -14.35
N VAL A 111 -2.29 0.72 -14.97
CA VAL A 111 -1.19 0.25 -15.83
C VAL A 111 0.13 0.85 -15.34
N PRO A 112 1.29 0.21 -15.62
CA PRO A 112 2.61 0.73 -15.23
C PRO A 112 2.94 2.06 -15.91
N THR A 113 2.57 3.18 -15.28
CA THR A 113 2.83 4.54 -15.75
C THR A 113 3.11 5.45 -14.55
N SER A 114 3.66 6.64 -14.79
CA SER A 114 3.70 7.74 -13.81
C SER A 114 2.67 8.83 -14.12
N GLU A 115 1.99 8.75 -15.26
CA GLU A 115 1.07 9.78 -15.70
C GLU A 115 -0.13 9.90 -14.75
N GLY A 116 -0.33 11.11 -14.21
CA GLY A 116 -1.42 11.42 -13.29
C GLY A 116 -1.28 10.88 -11.86
N ILE A 117 -0.38 9.91 -11.60
CA ILE A 117 -0.26 9.28 -10.28
C ILE A 117 0.28 10.23 -9.18
N PRO A 118 1.31 11.05 -9.42
CA PRO A 118 1.79 12.00 -8.41
C PRO A 118 0.72 12.96 -7.88
N ASN A 119 -0.33 13.21 -8.68
CA ASN A 119 -1.46 14.08 -8.36
C ASN A 119 -2.75 13.30 -8.06
N SER A 120 -2.66 12.01 -7.80
CA SER A 120 -3.80 11.12 -7.52
C SER A 120 -3.99 10.89 -6.01
N VAL A 121 -5.03 10.11 -5.66
CA VAL A 121 -5.23 9.58 -4.29
C VAL A 121 -4.90 8.08 -4.20
N ASN A 122 -4.08 7.57 -5.13
CA ASN A 122 -3.87 6.14 -5.26
C ASN A 122 -3.14 5.52 -4.07
N ALA A 123 -2.20 6.24 -3.44
CA ALA A 123 -1.51 5.74 -2.24
C ALA A 123 -2.51 5.59 -1.08
N TYR A 124 -3.43 6.54 -0.93
CA TYR A 124 -4.50 6.48 0.07
C TYR A 124 -5.42 5.28 -0.17
N LEU A 125 -5.92 5.11 -1.40
CA LEU A 125 -6.82 4.00 -1.75
C LEU A 125 -6.13 2.64 -1.58
N ALA A 126 -4.89 2.51 -2.05
CA ALA A 126 -4.11 1.28 -1.91
C ALA A 126 -3.84 0.95 -0.43
N MET A 127 -3.40 1.93 0.37
CA MET A 127 -3.17 1.73 1.80
C MET A 127 -4.44 1.28 2.54
N LYS A 128 -5.60 1.90 2.26
CA LYS A 128 -6.87 1.44 2.85
C LYS A 128 -7.16 -0.01 2.52
N ALA A 129 -7.00 -0.39 1.25
CA ALA A 129 -7.25 -1.77 0.82
C ALA A 129 -6.29 -2.76 1.49
N ILE A 130 -5.00 -2.41 1.59
CA ILE A 130 -3.97 -3.20 2.28
C ILE A 130 -4.36 -3.45 3.73
N LEU A 131 -4.65 -2.38 4.49
CA LEU A 131 -4.95 -2.48 5.91
C LEU A 131 -6.25 -3.25 6.17
N ILE A 132 -7.27 -3.06 5.34
CA ILE A 132 -8.53 -3.81 5.43
C ILE A 132 -8.31 -5.30 5.15
N GLU A 133 -7.53 -5.63 4.11
CA GLU A 133 -7.23 -7.02 3.75
C GLU A 133 -6.40 -7.72 4.84
N ALA A 134 -5.37 -7.04 5.34
CA ALA A 134 -4.54 -7.53 6.44
C ALA A 134 -5.39 -7.77 7.71
N SER A 135 -6.24 -6.80 8.07
CA SER A 135 -7.08 -6.88 9.28
C SER A 135 -8.19 -7.93 9.22
N LYS A 136 -8.57 -8.38 8.02
CA LYS A 136 -9.55 -9.47 7.80
C LYS A 136 -8.90 -10.85 7.80
N ASN A 137 -7.62 -10.93 7.48
CA ASN A 137 -6.90 -12.19 7.40
C ASN A 137 -6.35 -12.59 8.77
N THR A 138 -6.98 -13.57 9.42
CA THR A 138 -6.62 -14.02 10.78
C THR A 138 -5.21 -14.60 10.92
N ARG A 139 -4.52 -14.85 9.81
CA ARG A 139 -3.11 -15.28 9.79
C ARG A 139 -2.12 -14.12 9.70
N VAL A 140 -2.60 -12.89 9.58
CA VAL A 140 -1.76 -11.69 9.46
C VAL A 140 -1.85 -10.89 10.76
N ASN A 141 -0.80 -10.98 11.59
CA ASN A 141 -0.61 -10.15 12.79
C ASN A 141 0.49 -9.10 12.58
N SER A 142 1.30 -9.27 11.53
CA SER A 142 2.37 -8.36 11.15
C SER A 142 2.44 -8.20 9.63
N ILE A 143 2.66 -6.98 9.16
CA ILE A 143 2.76 -6.67 7.73
C ILE A 143 3.92 -5.72 7.42
N ALA A 144 4.68 -6.04 6.38
CA ALA A 144 5.68 -5.16 5.80
C ALA A 144 5.11 -4.42 4.58
N ILE A 145 5.14 -3.08 4.62
CA ILE A 145 4.54 -2.19 3.60
C ILE A 145 5.65 -1.32 3.00
N PRO A 146 5.88 -1.37 1.67
CA PRO A 146 6.83 -0.52 0.98
C PRO A 146 6.26 0.88 0.71
N GLY A 147 7.08 1.76 0.14
CA GLY A 147 6.61 3.04 -0.38
C GLY A 147 5.53 2.87 -1.45
N LEU A 148 4.35 3.46 -1.23
CA LEU A 148 3.24 3.41 -2.19
C LEU A 148 3.31 4.60 -3.15
N CYS A 149 3.29 4.31 -4.45
CA CYS A 149 3.36 5.30 -5.54
C CYS A 149 4.67 6.12 -5.64
N THR A 150 5.70 5.87 -4.84
CA THR A 150 6.88 6.74 -4.73
C THR A 150 7.95 6.48 -5.80
N GLU A 151 8.16 5.23 -6.21
CA GLU A 151 9.21 4.85 -7.17
C GLU A 151 8.81 5.17 -8.63
N THR A 152 8.39 4.14 -9.39
CA THR A 152 7.97 4.26 -10.79
C THR A 152 6.92 5.34 -10.99
N ALA A 153 6.03 5.51 -10.02
CA ALA A 153 4.93 6.47 -10.06
C ALA A 153 5.32 7.90 -9.62
N ARG A 154 6.51 8.12 -9.05
CA ARG A 154 7.07 9.44 -8.70
C ARG A 154 6.20 10.33 -7.81
N MET A 155 5.34 9.76 -6.98
CA MET A 155 4.60 10.53 -5.98
C MET A 155 5.58 11.13 -4.96
N PRO A 156 5.49 12.44 -4.64
CA PRO A 156 6.36 13.04 -3.64
C PRO A 156 6.24 12.33 -2.29
N ALA A 157 7.36 12.12 -1.60
CA ALA A 157 7.44 11.43 -0.32
C ALA A 157 6.40 11.95 0.70
N TYR A 158 6.27 13.27 0.84
CA TYR A 158 5.31 13.90 1.74
C TYR A 158 3.86 13.58 1.37
N VAL A 159 3.53 13.58 0.08
CA VAL A 159 2.18 13.27 -0.41
C VAL A 159 1.86 11.79 -0.16
N ALA A 160 2.81 10.90 -0.45
CA ALA A 160 2.65 9.47 -0.20
C ALA A 160 2.46 9.17 1.30
N ALA A 161 3.35 9.69 2.15
CA ALA A 161 3.28 9.51 3.61
C ALA A 161 1.96 10.05 4.18
N LYS A 162 1.54 11.24 3.78
CA LYS A 162 0.25 11.83 4.19
C LYS A 162 -0.94 10.96 3.77
N GLN A 163 -0.95 10.48 2.54
CA GLN A 163 -2.04 9.63 2.03
C GLN A 163 -2.09 8.29 2.75
N MET A 164 -0.93 7.68 3.02
CA MET A 164 -0.82 6.45 3.80
C MET A 164 -1.30 6.67 5.24
N LYS A 165 -0.92 7.79 5.87
CA LYS A 165 -1.36 8.12 7.23
C LYS A 165 -2.86 8.36 7.31
N ALA A 166 -3.44 9.10 6.38
CA ALA A 166 -4.89 9.31 6.33
C ALA A 166 -5.67 7.98 6.17
N ALA A 167 -5.17 7.06 5.35
CA ALA A 167 -5.74 5.72 5.21
C ALA A 167 -5.62 4.90 6.51
N TYR A 168 -4.46 4.98 7.17
CA TYR A 168 -4.22 4.35 8.45
C TYR A 168 -5.16 4.89 9.54
N ASP A 169 -5.34 6.21 9.63
CA ASP A 169 -6.24 6.83 10.61
C ASP A 169 -7.68 6.33 10.46
N GLU A 170 -8.15 6.21 9.22
CA GLU A 170 -9.50 5.72 8.95
C GLU A 170 -9.70 4.24 9.28
N VAL A 171 -8.70 3.39 9.00
CA VAL A 171 -8.85 1.94 9.10
C VAL A 171 -8.41 1.40 10.46
N ILE A 172 -7.30 1.89 11.01
CA ILE A 172 -6.71 1.40 12.27
C ILE A 172 -7.20 2.24 13.45
N ASN A 173 -7.11 3.58 13.36
CA ASN A 173 -7.56 4.45 14.45
C ASN A 173 -9.09 4.66 14.46
N GLY A 174 -9.80 4.22 13.43
CA GLY A 174 -11.25 4.39 13.30
C GLY A 174 -11.69 5.86 13.14
N ILE A 175 -10.79 6.76 12.76
CA ILE A 175 -11.05 8.19 12.60
C ILE A 175 -11.70 8.39 11.23
N GLN A 176 -13.03 8.42 11.18
CA GLN A 176 -13.76 8.62 9.94
C GLN A 176 -13.94 10.12 9.64
N PRO A 177 -13.50 10.61 8.47
CA PRO A 177 -13.80 11.96 8.06
C PRO A 177 -15.29 12.08 7.71
N GLU A 178 -15.93 13.11 8.24
CA GLU A 178 -17.31 13.45 7.90
C GLU A 178 -17.36 14.41 6.71
N PHE A 179 -18.30 14.18 5.80
CA PHE A 179 -18.53 15.04 4.64
C PHE A 179 -20.00 15.49 4.58
N PRO A 180 -20.47 16.38 5.47
CA PRO A 180 -21.84 16.87 5.44
C PRO A 180 -22.19 17.55 4.11
N LEU A 181 -21.20 18.18 3.47
CA LEU A 181 -21.32 18.82 2.17
C LEU A 181 -20.30 18.27 1.18
N TYR A 182 -20.64 18.32 -0.11
CA TYR A 182 -19.72 18.00 -1.20
C TYR A 182 -18.39 18.79 -1.12
N LEU A 183 -18.45 20.04 -0.68
CA LEU A 183 -17.27 20.90 -0.54
C LEU A 183 -16.28 20.36 0.49
N ASP A 184 -16.74 19.66 1.52
CA ASP A 184 -15.88 19.09 2.55
C ASP A 184 -15.11 17.88 1.98
N ALA A 185 -15.79 17.02 1.22
CA ALA A 185 -15.16 15.93 0.49
C ALA A 185 -14.14 16.45 -0.54
N LEU A 186 -14.47 17.52 -1.27
CA LEU A 186 -13.56 18.13 -2.25
C LEU A 186 -12.31 18.73 -1.57
N LYS A 187 -12.49 19.43 -0.44
CA LYS A 187 -11.38 19.97 0.36
C LYS A 187 -10.48 18.85 0.87
N TYR A 188 -11.06 17.77 1.40
CA TYR A 188 -10.30 16.60 1.86
C TYR A 188 -9.53 15.94 0.72
N HIS A 189 -10.19 15.68 -0.41
CA HIS A 189 -9.56 15.13 -1.61
C HIS A 189 -8.38 15.98 -2.09
N ASN A 190 -8.54 17.30 -2.14
CA ASN A 190 -7.46 18.21 -2.53
C ASN A 190 -6.36 18.30 -1.48
N ASN A 191 -6.69 18.23 -0.19
CA ASN A 191 -5.72 18.19 0.89
C ASN A 191 -4.83 16.96 0.78
N LEU A 192 -5.37 15.77 0.49
CA LEU A 192 -4.59 14.54 0.32
C LEU A 192 -3.51 14.65 -0.77
N LYS A 193 -3.74 15.45 -1.81
CA LYS A 193 -2.83 15.62 -2.95
C LYS A 193 -1.80 16.74 -2.76
N ARG A 194 -2.03 17.67 -1.85
CA ARG A 194 -1.20 18.88 -1.71
C ARG A 194 0.19 18.52 -1.18
N ASN A 195 1.28 19.02 -1.78
CA ASN A 195 2.61 18.83 -1.22
C ASN A 195 2.87 19.77 -0.03
N LYS A 196 4.01 19.61 0.65
CA LYS A 196 4.51 20.60 1.63
C LYS A 196 4.76 21.91 0.88
N ASN A 197 4.22 23.02 1.40
CA ASN A 197 4.45 24.36 0.85
C ASN A 197 5.91 24.78 1.02
#